data_AF-V4Y8W6-F1
#
_entry.id   AF-V4Y8W6-F1
#
_cell.length_a   1.000
_cell.length_b   1.000
_cell.length_c   1.000
_cell.angle_alpha   90.00
_cell.angle_beta   90.00
_cell.angle_gamma   90.00
#
_symmetry.space_group_name_H-M   'P 1'
#
loop_
_entity.id
_entity.type
_entity.pdbx_description
1 polymer ?
#
loop_
_entity_poly.entity_id
_entity_poly.type
_entity_poly.pdbx_seq_one_letter_code
_entity_poly.pdbx_strand_id
1 'polypeptide(L)'
;MRRRDFLRGAGGGTAAAVTATATAGTASAQPSFGGWLSGVTNYSEVVDETGQEEVTVQVGVEANGGAFGFGPAAVQVDPGTTVVWEWTGEGGQHNVVAQSGGDFESELVGDAGFTHEQTLEEEGVVQYYCQPHQSLGMKGVVVVGAVPESGGGGEGGEKELHELGVAIQAHWVGSATILAIIVSIVYSFYILKYGETPHSGHGGAE
;
A
#
# COMPACT_ATOMS: atom_id res chain seq x y z
N MET A 1 11.48 -75.26 -11.74
CA MET A 1 11.75 -74.47 -12.97
C MET A 1 13.10 -73.76 -12.80
N ARG A 2 13.80 -73.50 -13.91
CA ARG A 2 15.22 -73.11 -14.06
C ARG A 2 15.51 -71.67 -13.56
N ARG A 3 16.60 -71.45 -12.81
CA ARG A 3 17.93 -70.85 -13.16
C ARG A 3 17.95 -69.32 -13.39
N ARG A 4 18.59 -68.64 -12.43
CA ARG A 4 19.68 -67.64 -12.53
C ARG A 4 19.48 -66.33 -13.30
N ASP A 5 20.18 -65.33 -12.74
CA ASP A 5 20.71 -64.10 -13.36
C ASP A 5 19.72 -62.92 -13.44
N PHE A 6 20.04 -61.68 -13.06
CA PHE A 6 21.34 -61.03 -12.92
C PHE A 6 21.20 -59.69 -12.17
N LEU A 7 22.13 -59.44 -11.23
CA LEU A 7 22.89 -58.18 -10.97
C LEU A 7 22.15 -56.81 -10.98
N ARG A 8 22.19 -56.05 -9.87
CA ARG A 8 23.29 -55.19 -9.36
C ARG A 8 23.05 -53.72 -9.74
N GLY A 9 22.91 -52.89 -8.71
CA GLY A 9 22.88 -51.43 -8.82
C GLY A 9 22.99 -50.75 -7.46
N ALA A 10 24.00 -51.12 -6.66
CA ALA A 10 24.43 -50.32 -5.53
C ALA A 10 25.24 -49.13 -6.07
N GLY A 11 24.67 -47.92 -6.01
CA GLY A 11 25.36 -46.67 -6.23
C GLY A 11 25.12 -45.79 -5.01
N GLY A 12 26.15 -45.66 -4.15
CA GLY A 12 26.12 -44.76 -3.00
C GLY A 12 26.01 -43.31 -3.44
N GLY A 13 25.18 -42.57 -2.72
CA GLY A 13 25.07 -41.12 -2.80
C GLY A 13 24.43 -40.66 -1.49
N THR A 14 25.22 -39.99 -0.67
CA THR A 14 24.83 -39.36 0.59
C THR A 14 23.44 -38.74 0.50
N ALA A 15 22.53 -39.17 1.36
CA ALA A 15 21.26 -38.47 1.60
C ALA A 15 21.60 -37.10 2.20
N ALA A 16 21.75 -36.09 1.34
CA ALA A 16 21.64 -34.71 1.76
C ALA A 16 20.20 -34.54 2.23
N ALA A 17 20.02 -34.51 3.54
CA ALA A 17 18.78 -34.05 4.15
C ALA A 17 18.59 -32.61 3.71
N VAL A 18 17.86 -32.40 2.61
CA VAL A 18 17.26 -31.11 2.30
C VAL A 18 16.15 -30.98 3.33
N THR A 19 16.46 -30.39 4.47
CA THR A 19 15.46 -29.75 5.31
C THR A 19 14.84 -28.68 4.43
N ALA A 20 13.72 -29.02 3.78
CA ALA A 20 12.79 -28.03 3.31
C ALA A 20 12.33 -27.27 4.56
N THR A 21 13.00 -26.16 4.86
CA THR A 21 12.44 -25.11 5.68
C THR A 21 11.17 -24.71 4.95
N ALA A 22 10.05 -25.27 5.39
CA ALA A 22 8.75 -24.69 5.11
C ALA A 22 8.86 -23.26 5.65
N THR A 23 9.02 -22.29 4.73
CA THR A 23 8.66 -20.92 5.01
C THR A 23 7.19 -20.97 5.36
N ALA A 24 6.89 -21.09 6.66
CA ALA A 24 5.60 -20.76 7.18
C ALA A 24 5.37 -19.33 6.71
N GLY A 25 4.59 -19.18 5.64
CA GLY A 25 4.18 -17.88 5.15
C GLY A 25 3.54 -17.19 6.33
N THR A 26 4.19 -16.15 6.83
CA THR A 26 3.55 -15.20 7.74
C THR A 26 2.28 -14.77 7.02
N ALA A 27 1.12 -15.12 7.57
CA ALA A 27 -0.14 -14.58 7.07
C ALA A 27 0.01 -13.07 7.03
N SER A 28 0.06 -12.51 5.83
CA SER A 28 0.17 -11.07 5.62
C SER A 28 -0.97 -10.44 6.40
N ALA A 29 -0.66 -9.55 7.34
CA ALA A 29 -1.69 -8.77 8.00
C ALA A 29 -2.45 -8.01 6.91
N GLN A 30 -3.77 -8.15 6.90
CA GLN A 30 -4.59 -7.49 5.89
C GLN A 30 -4.52 -5.97 6.06
N PRO A 31 -4.59 -5.20 4.97
CA PRO A 31 -4.57 -3.75 5.07
C PRO A 31 -5.70 -3.26 5.96
N SER A 32 -5.37 -2.39 6.91
CA SER A 32 -6.35 -1.84 7.85
C SER A 32 -7.06 -0.61 7.30
N PHE A 33 -6.52 0.02 6.23
CA PHE A 33 -7.01 1.26 5.63
C PHE A 33 -7.28 2.35 6.67
N GLY A 34 -6.35 2.55 7.61
CA GLY A 34 -6.53 3.50 8.72
C GLY A 34 -7.69 3.16 9.65
N GLY A 35 -8.14 1.91 9.65
CA GLY A 35 -9.31 1.45 10.38
C GLY A 35 -10.64 1.74 9.70
N TRP A 36 -10.68 2.19 8.43
CA TRP A 36 -11.91 2.52 7.72
C TRP A 36 -12.94 1.38 7.72
N LEU A 37 -12.45 0.17 7.46
CA LEU A 37 -13.26 -1.06 7.44
C LEU A 37 -13.49 -1.65 8.85
N SER A 38 -13.13 -0.94 9.92
CA SER A 38 -13.49 -1.35 11.28
C SER A 38 -15.00 -1.34 11.43
N GLY A 39 -15.59 -2.50 11.70
CA GLY A 39 -17.04 -2.69 11.77
C GLY A 39 -17.67 -3.20 10.47
N VAL A 40 -16.89 -3.43 9.41
CA VAL A 40 -17.35 -4.09 8.19
C VAL A 40 -17.20 -5.60 8.35
N THR A 41 -18.28 -6.26 8.76
CA THR A 41 -18.25 -7.66 9.21
C THR A 41 -17.94 -8.69 8.12
N ASN A 42 -18.14 -8.34 6.84
CA ASN A 42 -17.80 -9.19 5.70
C ASN A 42 -16.42 -8.88 5.09
N TYR A 43 -15.65 -7.94 5.65
CA TYR A 43 -14.27 -7.72 5.24
C TYR A 43 -13.36 -8.77 5.88
N SER A 44 -12.65 -9.52 5.04
CA SER A 44 -11.70 -10.55 5.47
C SER A 44 -10.39 -10.50 4.68
N GLU A 45 -10.45 -10.05 3.43
CA GLU A 45 -9.31 -9.81 2.56
C GLU A 45 -9.63 -8.73 1.51
N VAL A 46 -8.59 -8.26 0.83
CA VAL A 46 -8.74 -7.50 -0.41
C VAL A 46 -8.81 -8.51 -1.56
N VAL A 47 -9.94 -8.55 -2.27
CA VAL A 47 -10.11 -9.44 -3.43
C VAL A 47 -9.32 -8.89 -4.60
N ASP A 48 -8.41 -9.70 -5.15
CA ASP A 48 -7.61 -9.34 -6.31
C ASP A 48 -8.44 -9.50 -7.59
N GLU A 49 -8.72 -8.38 -8.25
CA GLU A 49 -9.39 -8.29 -9.54
C GLU A 49 -8.48 -7.57 -10.57
N THR A 50 -7.16 -7.60 -10.36
CA THR A 50 -6.21 -7.05 -11.35
C THR A 50 -6.27 -7.84 -12.66
N GLY A 51 -6.01 -7.16 -13.77
CA GLY A 51 -6.14 -7.68 -15.12
C GLY A 51 -7.56 -7.66 -15.70
N GLN A 52 -8.55 -7.21 -14.92
CA GLN A 52 -9.95 -7.12 -15.35
C GLN A 52 -10.26 -5.70 -15.85
N GLU A 53 -10.96 -5.58 -16.97
CA GLU A 53 -11.40 -4.27 -17.49
C GLU A 53 -12.61 -3.72 -16.72
N GLU A 54 -13.40 -4.62 -16.13
CA GLU A 54 -14.61 -4.31 -15.38
C GLU A 54 -14.75 -5.26 -14.19
N VAL A 55 -15.19 -4.73 -13.04
CA VAL A 55 -15.42 -5.51 -11.82
C VAL A 55 -16.77 -5.14 -11.20
N THR A 56 -17.49 -6.13 -10.66
CA THR A 56 -18.79 -5.91 -10.03
C THR A 56 -18.70 -5.97 -8.52
N VAL A 57 -19.24 -4.95 -7.85
CA VAL A 57 -19.46 -4.92 -6.40
C VAL A 57 -20.96 -4.92 -6.14
N GLN A 58 -21.47 -5.95 -5.48
CA GLN A 58 -22.87 -6.02 -5.09
C GLN A 58 -23.18 -5.04 -3.96
N VAL A 59 -24.32 -4.35 -4.07
CA VAL A 59 -24.86 -3.41 -3.08
C VAL A 59 -26.05 -4.06 -2.36
N GLY A 60 -25.98 -4.13 -1.04
CA GLY A 60 -27.00 -4.77 -0.21
C GLY A 60 -26.74 -6.26 0.03
N VAL A 61 -25.47 -6.68 0.14
CA VAL A 61 -25.16 -8.07 0.55
C VAL A 61 -25.30 -8.23 2.07
N GLU A 62 -25.49 -9.47 2.51
CA GLU A 62 -25.52 -9.83 3.93
C GLU A 62 -24.20 -9.46 4.64
N ALA A 63 -24.24 -8.38 5.41
CA ALA A 63 -23.20 -7.91 6.32
C ALA A 63 -23.79 -6.97 7.37
N ASN A 64 -23.15 -6.87 8.51
CA ASN A 64 -23.42 -5.87 9.54
C ASN A 64 -24.82 -6.02 10.16
N GLY A 65 -25.28 -7.27 10.28
CA GLY A 65 -26.56 -7.63 10.87
C GLY A 65 -27.77 -7.57 9.93
N GLY A 66 -27.55 -7.42 8.62
CA GLY A 66 -28.58 -7.50 7.58
C GLY A 66 -27.98 -7.36 6.19
N ALA A 67 -28.76 -6.95 5.20
CA ALA A 67 -28.27 -6.64 3.85
C ALA A 67 -27.64 -5.22 3.78
N PHE A 68 -26.66 -4.95 4.66
CA PHE A 68 -25.98 -3.66 4.82
C PHE A 68 -24.49 -3.73 4.46
N GLY A 69 -24.16 -4.51 3.44
CA GLY A 69 -22.79 -4.70 2.96
C GLY A 69 -22.60 -4.33 1.48
N PHE A 70 -21.34 -4.01 1.15
CA PHE A 70 -20.82 -4.12 -0.20
C PHE A 70 -20.09 -5.45 -0.36
N GLY A 71 -20.25 -6.13 -1.50
CA GLY A 71 -19.70 -7.47 -1.73
C GLY A 71 -19.02 -7.59 -3.09
N PRO A 72 -17.69 -7.75 -3.16
CA PRO A 72 -16.73 -7.76 -2.05
C PRO A 72 -16.65 -6.42 -1.29
N ALA A 73 -16.22 -6.45 -0.02
CA ALA A 73 -16.04 -5.23 0.78
C ALA A 73 -14.78 -4.44 0.39
N ALA A 74 -13.77 -5.13 -0.15
CA ALA A 74 -12.55 -4.52 -0.66
C ALA A 74 -12.09 -5.26 -1.91
N VAL A 75 -11.77 -4.51 -2.97
CA VAL A 75 -11.20 -5.04 -4.22
C VAL A 75 -9.92 -4.30 -4.59
N GLN A 76 -9.01 -4.99 -5.26
CA GLN A 76 -7.84 -4.42 -5.92
C GLN A 76 -8.03 -4.50 -7.43
N VAL A 77 -7.78 -3.40 -8.13
CA VAL A 77 -7.95 -3.29 -9.60
C VAL A 77 -6.76 -2.57 -10.23
N ASP A 78 -6.61 -2.68 -11.54
CA ASP A 78 -5.64 -1.88 -12.29
C ASP A 78 -6.18 -0.46 -12.57
N PRO A 79 -5.31 0.55 -12.72
CA PRO A 79 -5.69 1.84 -13.29
C PRO A 79 -6.44 1.70 -14.61
N GLY A 80 -7.57 2.38 -14.72
CA GLY A 80 -8.47 2.34 -15.88
C GLY A 80 -9.58 1.28 -15.78
N THR A 81 -9.62 0.48 -14.71
CA THR A 81 -10.71 -0.48 -14.48
C THR A 81 -12.03 0.25 -14.17
N THR A 82 -13.13 -0.24 -14.74
CA THR A 82 -14.48 0.23 -14.40
C THR A 82 -15.06 -0.60 -13.27
N VAL A 83 -15.42 0.05 -12.16
CA VAL A 83 -16.12 -0.58 -11.04
C VAL A 83 -17.62 -0.37 -11.22
N VAL A 84 -18.38 -1.45 -11.27
CA VAL A 84 -19.83 -1.47 -11.38
C VAL A 84 -20.43 -1.88 -10.04
N TRP A 85 -21.13 -0.97 -9.39
CA TRP A 85 -21.95 -1.30 -8.23
C TRP A 85 -23.32 -1.75 -8.71
N GLU A 86 -23.72 -2.99 -8.37
CA GLU A 86 -25.01 -3.57 -8.78
C GLU A 86 -25.90 -3.85 -7.56
N TRP A 87 -27.14 -3.36 -7.57
CA TRP A 87 -28.04 -3.51 -6.44
C TRP A 87 -28.69 -4.89 -6.44
N THR A 88 -28.63 -5.53 -5.28
CA THR A 88 -29.29 -6.82 -5.03
C THR A 88 -30.80 -6.68 -4.81
N GLY A 89 -31.27 -5.49 -4.43
CA GLY A 89 -32.65 -5.23 -4.00
C GLY A 89 -32.94 -5.55 -2.53
N GLU A 90 -31.94 -6.01 -1.78
CA GLU A 90 -32.08 -6.41 -0.38
C GLU A 90 -31.68 -5.27 0.57
N GLY A 91 -32.21 -5.28 1.80
CA GLY A 91 -31.78 -4.35 2.86
C GLY A 91 -32.33 -2.92 2.75
N GLY A 92 -33.26 -2.66 1.82
CA GLY A 92 -33.87 -1.35 1.63
C GLY A 92 -33.13 -0.50 0.59
N GLN A 93 -33.10 0.82 0.79
CA GLN A 93 -32.44 1.73 -0.14
C GLN A 93 -30.97 1.91 0.21
N HIS A 94 -30.11 1.85 -0.80
CA HIS A 94 -28.67 2.05 -0.69
C HIS A 94 -28.17 3.04 -1.73
N ASN A 95 -27.02 3.64 -1.44
CA ASN A 95 -26.24 4.44 -2.37
C ASN A 95 -24.75 4.16 -2.19
N VAL A 96 -23.96 4.69 -3.12
CA VAL A 96 -22.51 4.63 -3.12
C VAL A 96 -22.00 6.06 -3.16
N VAL A 97 -21.28 6.47 -2.13
CA VAL A 97 -20.72 7.82 -2.02
C VAL A 97 -19.23 7.72 -1.74
N ALA A 98 -18.42 8.39 -2.56
CA ALA A 98 -17.00 8.51 -2.34
C ALA A 98 -16.72 9.32 -1.06
N GLN A 99 -15.89 8.77 -0.18
CA GLN A 99 -15.38 9.46 1.00
C GLN A 99 -14.03 10.12 0.71
N SER A 100 -13.16 9.43 -0.02
CA SER A 100 -11.82 9.87 -0.38
C SER A 100 -11.30 9.09 -1.57
N GLY A 101 -10.38 9.68 -2.34
CA GLY A 101 -9.76 9.02 -3.51
C GLY A 101 -10.64 9.00 -4.76
N GLY A 102 -11.82 9.62 -4.71
CA GLY A 102 -12.73 9.80 -5.84
C GLY A 102 -13.75 10.90 -5.54
N ASP A 103 -14.52 11.27 -6.57
CA ASP A 103 -15.60 12.26 -6.49
C ASP A 103 -16.82 11.71 -7.25
N PHE A 104 -17.63 10.90 -6.56
CA PHE A 104 -18.83 10.29 -7.10
C PHE A 104 -19.87 10.01 -6.02
N GLU A 105 -21.13 10.06 -6.43
CA GLU A 105 -22.30 9.73 -5.62
C GLU A 105 -23.37 9.13 -6.53
N SER A 106 -23.90 7.96 -6.16
CA SER A 106 -25.03 7.34 -6.83
C SER A 106 -26.35 7.88 -6.30
N GLU A 107 -27.43 7.63 -7.04
CA GLU A 107 -28.78 7.77 -6.52
C GLU A 107 -29.03 6.81 -5.35
N LEU A 108 -29.96 7.17 -4.46
CA LEU A 108 -30.44 6.32 -3.39
C LEU A 108 -31.57 5.43 -3.91
N VAL A 109 -31.27 4.14 -4.10
CA VAL A 109 -32.14 3.18 -4.81
C VAL A 109 -32.29 1.89 -4.00
N GLY A 110 -33.48 1.27 -4.04
CA GLY A 110 -33.75 -0.02 -3.39
C GLY A 110 -34.14 -1.14 -4.36
N ASP A 111 -34.24 -0.85 -5.66
CA ASP A 111 -34.62 -1.83 -6.68
C ASP A 111 -33.41 -2.68 -7.10
N ALA A 112 -33.62 -3.98 -7.30
CA ALA A 112 -32.61 -4.89 -7.83
C ALA A 112 -32.25 -4.56 -9.29
N GLY A 113 -30.98 -4.75 -9.65
CA GLY A 113 -30.47 -4.56 -11.01
C GLY A 113 -30.21 -3.10 -11.41
N PHE A 114 -30.38 -2.14 -10.49
CA PHE A 114 -29.83 -0.80 -10.67
C PHE A 114 -28.29 -0.86 -10.64
N THR A 115 -27.64 -0.09 -11.49
CA THR A 115 -26.17 -0.01 -11.55
C THR A 115 -25.66 1.42 -11.44
N HIS A 116 -24.48 1.56 -10.85
CA HIS A 116 -23.68 2.78 -10.85
C HIS A 116 -22.25 2.41 -11.23
N GLU A 117 -21.60 3.18 -12.10
CA GLU A 117 -20.32 2.80 -12.70
C GLU A 117 -19.31 3.93 -12.56
N GLN A 118 -18.07 3.59 -12.18
CA GLN A 118 -16.96 4.56 -12.15
C GLN A 118 -15.69 3.92 -12.68
N THR A 119 -15.08 4.56 -13.68
CA THR A 119 -13.72 4.22 -14.14
C THR A 119 -12.69 4.92 -13.27
N LEU A 120 -11.75 4.15 -12.71
CA LEU A 120 -10.74 4.66 -11.77
C LEU A 120 -9.37 4.72 -12.44
N GLU A 121 -8.97 5.90 -12.92
CA GLU A 121 -7.72 6.07 -13.68
C GLU A 121 -6.49 6.31 -12.80
N GLU A 122 -6.67 6.90 -11.62
CA GLU A 122 -5.57 7.31 -10.74
C GLU A 122 -5.26 6.20 -9.72
N GLU A 123 -3.98 5.85 -9.58
CA GLU A 123 -3.52 4.92 -8.54
C GLU A 123 -3.81 5.47 -7.14
N GLY A 124 -4.22 4.59 -6.21
CA GLY A 124 -4.51 4.97 -4.83
C GLY A 124 -5.61 4.16 -4.19
N VAL A 125 -6.12 4.66 -3.06
CA VAL A 125 -7.19 4.00 -2.29
C VAL A 125 -8.45 4.86 -2.33
N VAL A 126 -9.51 4.30 -2.91
CA VAL A 126 -10.85 4.88 -2.92
C VAL A 126 -11.65 4.29 -1.77
N GLN A 127 -12.03 5.13 -0.80
CA GLN A 127 -12.92 4.74 0.28
C GLN A 127 -14.31 5.25 -0.04
N TYR A 128 -15.33 4.43 0.15
CA TYR A 128 -16.72 4.80 -0.12
C TYR A 128 -17.67 4.17 0.90
N TYR A 129 -18.90 4.68 0.94
CA TYR A 129 -19.90 4.24 1.90
C TYR A 129 -21.32 4.42 1.36
N CYS A 130 -22.28 3.78 2.02
CA CYS A 130 -23.70 4.06 1.85
C CYS A 130 -24.15 5.05 2.94
N GLN A 131 -24.71 6.20 2.55
CA GLN A 131 -25.12 7.27 3.46
C GLN A 131 -26.07 6.82 4.58
N PRO A 132 -27.22 6.15 4.32
CA PRO A 132 -28.13 5.74 5.39
C PRO A 132 -27.55 4.65 6.31
N HIS A 133 -26.55 3.89 5.86
CA HIS A 133 -26.03 2.70 6.56
C HIS A 133 -24.55 2.82 6.98
N GLN A 134 -23.95 4.02 6.87
CA GLN A 134 -22.54 4.24 7.20
C GLN A 134 -22.24 3.90 8.67
N SER A 135 -23.13 4.29 9.58
CA SER A 135 -23.01 4.03 11.02
C SER A 135 -23.16 2.55 11.38
N LEU A 136 -23.80 1.75 10.52
CA LEU A 136 -23.89 0.31 10.65
C LEU A 136 -22.66 -0.41 10.09
N GLY A 137 -21.78 0.29 9.36
CA GLY A 137 -20.59 -0.29 8.75
C GLY A 137 -20.74 -0.61 7.27
N MET A 138 -21.73 -0.05 6.56
CA MET A 138 -21.81 -0.20 5.11
C MET A 138 -20.78 0.70 4.41
N LYS A 139 -19.53 0.21 4.35
CA LYS A 139 -18.35 0.87 3.81
C LYS A 139 -17.58 -0.10 2.93
N GLY A 140 -16.93 0.42 1.90
CA GLY A 140 -16.08 -0.37 1.02
C GLY A 140 -14.80 0.36 0.65
N VAL A 141 -13.90 -0.39 0.02
CA VAL A 141 -12.62 0.09 -0.52
C VAL A 141 -12.41 -0.44 -1.93
N VAL A 142 -11.91 0.42 -2.82
CA VAL A 142 -11.23 0.00 -4.04
C VAL A 142 -9.78 0.45 -3.95
N VAL A 143 -8.85 -0.48 -4.10
CA VAL A 143 -7.42 -0.18 -4.27
C VAL A 143 -7.14 -0.18 -5.77
N VAL A 144 -6.64 0.92 -6.30
CA VAL A 144 -6.22 1.07 -7.69
C VAL A 144 -4.70 0.98 -7.72
N GLY A 145 -4.18 -0.05 -8.39
CA GLY A 145 -2.75 -0.38 -8.38
C GLY A 145 -2.34 -1.21 -7.16
N ALA A 146 -1.21 -0.89 -6.54
CA ALA A 146 -0.62 -1.70 -5.48
C ALA A 146 -1.38 -1.61 -4.14
N VAL A 147 -1.62 -2.75 -3.50
CA VAL A 147 -2.17 -2.81 -2.13
C VAL A 147 -1.19 -2.15 -1.15
N PRO A 148 -1.65 -1.19 -0.32
CA PRO A 148 -0.80 -0.64 0.70
C PRO A 148 -0.44 -1.73 1.71
N GLU A 149 0.86 -1.91 1.95
CA GLU A 149 1.37 -2.81 2.98
C GLU A 149 0.71 -2.46 4.33
N SER A 150 0.25 -3.49 5.05
CA SER A 150 -0.32 -3.34 6.39
C SER A 150 0.75 -2.84 7.37
N GLY A 151 0.91 -1.52 7.45
CA GLY A 151 1.77 -0.88 8.43
C GLY A 151 1.19 -1.01 9.84
N GLY A 152 1.84 -1.84 10.67
CA GLY A 152 1.70 -1.74 12.11
C GLY A 152 2.06 -0.33 12.57
N GLY A 153 1.21 0.28 13.39
CA GLY A 153 1.39 1.64 13.88
C GLY A 153 2.78 1.85 14.47
N GLY A 154 3.50 2.84 13.93
CA GLY A 154 4.81 3.27 14.38
C GLY A 154 4.95 4.77 14.18
N GLU A 155 4.92 5.47 15.30
CA GLU A 155 5.24 6.88 15.52
C GLU A 155 6.50 7.34 14.75
N GLY A 156 6.41 8.51 14.11
CA GLY A 156 7.52 9.41 13.78
C GLY A 156 8.78 8.81 13.14
N GLY A 157 8.81 8.74 11.80
CA GLY A 157 10.03 8.49 11.04
C GLY A 157 9.98 9.26 9.73
N GLU A 158 10.97 10.12 9.52
CA GLU A 158 11.33 10.85 8.30
C GLU A 158 10.52 10.56 7.02
N LYS A 159 9.82 11.59 6.52
CA LYS A 159 9.29 11.59 5.16
C LYS A 159 10.47 11.46 4.19
N GLU A 160 10.59 10.32 3.54
CA GLU A 160 11.50 10.15 2.42
C GLU A 160 11.13 11.14 1.31
N LEU A 161 12.13 11.89 0.87
CA LEU A 161 12.03 13.07 0.00
C LEU A 161 11.56 12.78 -1.44
N HIS A 162 11.03 11.59 -1.72
CA HIS A 162 10.52 11.23 -3.05
C HIS A 162 9.08 11.69 -3.31
N GLU A 163 8.34 12.12 -2.28
CA GLU A 163 6.98 12.66 -2.38
C GLU A 163 6.93 14.20 -2.52
N LEU A 164 8.08 14.83 -2.79
CA LEU A 164 8.19 16.27 -3.06
C LEU A 164 8.73 16.53 -4.47
N GLY A 165 8.11 15.98 -5.51
CA GLY A 165 8.06 16.54 -6.87
C GLY A 165 9.34 17.14 -7.48
N VAL A 166 10.53 16.70 -7.09
CA VAL A 166 11.82 17.14 -7.63
C VAL A 166 12.65 15.88 -7.83
N ALA A 167 13.10 15.67 -9.07
CA ALA A 167 13.92 14.54 -9.45
C ALA A 167 15.33 14.65 -8.86
N ILE A 168 15.49 14.35 -7.57
CA ILE A 168 16.80 14.18 -6.94
C ILE A 168 17.35 12.82 -7.35
N GLN A 169 18.03 12.80 -8.50
CA GLN A 169 18.81 11.65 -8.94
C GLN A 169 19.92 11.37 -7.91
N ALA A 170 20.03 10.12 -7.44
CA ALA A 170 20.91 9.69 -6.34
C ALA A 170 22.40 10.09 -6.48
N HIS A 171 22.88 10.42 -7.70
CA HIS A 171 24.26 10.89 -7.93
C HIS A 171 24.51 12.36 -7.54
N TRP A 172 23.48 13.18 -7.29
CA TRP A 172 23.65 14.59 -6.92
C TRP A 172 23.71 14.84 -5.41
N VAL A 173 23.13 13.96 -4.58
CA VAL A 173 23.10 14.12 -3.11
C VAL A 173 24.52 14.05 -2.53
N GLY A 174 25.34 13.10 -3.00
CA GLY A 174 26.75 13.00 -2.64
C GLY A 174 27.58 14.19 -3.15
N SER A 175 27.24 14.72 -4.33
CA SER A 175 27.96 15.84 -4.92
C SER A 175 27.79 17.13 -4.12
N ALA A 176 26.57 17.42 -3.64
CA ALA A 176 26.30 18.61 -2.83
C ALA A 176 26.97 18.56 -1.45
N THR A 177 26.97 17.40 -0.79
CA THR A 177 27.65 17.21 0.49
C THR A 177 29.17 17.30 0.35
N ILE A 178 29.74 16.67 -0.68
CA ILE A 178 31.18 16.77 -0.98
C ILE A 178 31.56 18.23 -1.26
N LEU A 179 30.75 18.97 -2.02
CA LEU A 179 31.03 20.38 -2.33
C LEU A 179 30.94 21.27 -1.09
N ALA A 180 29.95 21.06 -0.22
CA ALA A 180 29.85 21.78 1.05
C ALA A 180 31.07 21.54 1.94
N ILE A 181 31.53 20.29 2.06
CA ILE A 181 32.74 19.94 2.82
C ILE A 181 33.98 20.63 2.21
N ILE A 182 34.14 20.60 0.89
CA ILE A 182 35.27 21.24 0.21
C ILE A 182 35.26 22.75 0.44
N VAL A 183 34.10 23.40 0.31
CA VAL A 183 33.97 24.85 0.55
C VAL A 183 34.30 25.20 1.99
N SER A 184 33.85 24.41 2.97
CA SER A 184 34.20 24.62 4.37
C SER A 184 35.71 24.48 4.63
N ILE A 185 36.35 23.46 4.04
CA ILE A 185 37.81 23.26 4.17
C ILE A 185 38.58 24.42 3.53
N VAL A 186 38.20 24.85 2.34
CA VAL A 186 38.83 25.99 1.65
C VAL A 186 38.64 27.28 2.44
N TYR A 187 37.44 27.51 2.97
CA TYR A 187 37.15 28.68 3.80
C TYR A 187 37.95 28.67 5.11
N SER A 188 38.02 27.53 5.81
CA SER A 188 38.86 27.39 7.00
C SER A 188 40.34 27.59 6.69
N PHE A 189 40.84 27.06 5.59
CA PHE A 189 42.21 27.31 5.15
C PHE A 189 42.45 28.78 4.83
N TYR A 190 41.49 29.46 4.20
CA TYR A 190 41.56 30.88 3.92
C TYR A 190 41.65 31.71 5.21
N ILE A 191 40.83 31.40 6.22
CA ILE A 191 40.90 32.06 7.54
C ILE A 191 42.24 31.78 8.24
N LEU A 192 42.74 30.54 8.21
CA LEU A 192 44.03 30.23 8.83
C LEU A 192 45.21 30.89 8.11
N LYS A 193 45.14 31.04 6.79
CA LYS A 193 46.21 31.61 5.97
C LYS A 193 46.18 33.14 5.90
N TYR A 194 45.00 33.75 6.00
CA TYR A 194 44.80 35.19 5.75
C TYR A 194 43.96 35.91 6.82
N GLY A 195 43.49 35.21 7.85
CA GLY A 195 42.59 35.73 8.89
C GLY A 195 43.27 36.20 10.18
N GLU A 196 44.60 36.10 10.31
CA GLU A 196 45.32 36.74 11.41
C GLU A 196 45.50 38.24 11.11
N THR A 197 44.77 39.08 11.85
CA THR A 197 45.00 40.52 11.88
C THR A 197 46.29 40.82 12.66
N PRO A 198 47.13 41.78 12.23
CA PRO A 198 48.24 42.23 13.05
C PRO A 198 47.62 42.97 14.24
N HIS A 199 47.80 42.48 15.46
CA HIS A 199 48.02 43.24 16.72
C HIS A 199 47.71 42.40 17.98
N SER A 200 48.76 41.84 18.59
CA SER A 200 49.00 42.00 20.03
C SER A 200 50.43 41.57 20.38
N GLY A 201 51.40 42.21 19.74
CA GLY A 201 52.76 42.27 20.27
C GLY A 201 52.82 43.33 21.36
N HIS A 202 52.97 42.92 22.61
CA HIS A 202 54.13 43.19 23.47
C HIS A 202 53.70 43.15 24.96
N GLY A 203 54.17 42.12 25.66
CA GLY A 203 54.22 42.09 27.12
C GLY A 203 55.20 43.15 27.64
N GLY A 204 55.03 43.50 28.91
CA GLY A 204 55.79 44.55 29.56
C GLY A 204 57.27 44.21 29.82
N ALA A 205 58.03 45.27 30.05
CA ALA A 205 59.20 45.29 30.92
C ALA A 205 59.35 46.71 31.48
N GLU A 206 59.55 46.77 32.78
CA GLU A 206 60.04 47.92 33.55
C GLU A 206 61.43 48.37 33.09
#